data_AF-A0A945CV69-F1
#
_entry.id   AF-A0A945CV69-F1
#
_cell.length_a   1.000
_cell.length_b   1.000
_cell.length_c   1.000
_cell.angle_alpha   90.00
_cell.angle_beta   90.00
_cell.angle_gamma   90.00
#
_symmetry.space_group_name_H-M   'P 1'
#
loop_
_entity.id
_entity.type
_entity.pdbx_description
1 polymer ?
#
loop_
_entity_poly.entity_id
_entity_poly.type
_entity_poly.pdbx_seq_one_letter_code
_entity_poly.pdbx_strand_id
1 'polypeptide(L)'
;MDLDKLLSDVDVDELLDRYDEAAQQLLDVAHDDSHFSVPQEWPSRGTEEAPIDIGGLERRAVLIATIHDGMPSRRDLRLADAYDKYIQAMPDYHRANRLFLALRRQFLERSQGDERDFFQLYQNVYLEALSRENPMPLDKGEAALVQFRVARVPLSHAQAVAEKLQASPDGDDPRWREEYVCTVDEREWRGSLRDLFHDIAERVVDFLAAGEHLAIRYNTFSNFVWLGISVWKAISDAELLLARLHGRVRQQWHDELGKLVLLGKGMLLKFLQAHLEDPAQIKPKEYWYGQEYSYLTRDMIDLARQLVEYTNKLAARARGIEDAAIDMPPLLCGQISGRFLDYPDVGRRAELPTWRRRSRLL
;
A
#
# COMPACT_ATOMS: atom_id res chain seq x y z
N MET A 1 -19.73 -21.19 -9.50
CA MET A 1 -20.16 -20.09 -8.63
C MET A 1 -21.45 -19.58 -9.23
N ASP A 2 -22.52 -19.45 -8.44
CA ASP A 2 -23.79 -18.96 -8.98
C ASP A 2 -23.74 -17.43 -8.96
N LEU A 3 -23.41 -16.83 -10.10
CA LEU A 3 -23.24 -15.38 -10.25
C LEU A 3 -24.56 -14.63 -10.05
N ASP A 4 -25.68 -15.24 -10.44
CA ASP A 4 -27.01 -14.65 -10.28
C ASP A 4 -27.37 -14.52 -8.80
N LYS A 5 -27.01 -15.53 -8.00
CA LYS A 5 -27.19 -15.46 -6.54
C LYS A 5 -26.24 -14.47 -5.86
N LEU A 6 -25.05 -14.22 -6.41
CA LEU A 6 -24.11 -13.25 -5.84
C LEU A 6 -24.49 -11.80 -6.14
N LEU A 7 -25.22 -11.57 -7.22
CA LEU A 7 -25.64 -10.25 -7.68
C LEU A 7 -27.10 -9.93 -7.35
N SER A 8 -27.88 -10.89 -6.83
CA SER A 8 -29.33 -10.71 -6.60
C SER A 8 -29.69 -9.59 -5.62
N ASP A 9 -28.79 -9.30 -4.67
CA ASP A 9 -29.02 -8.33 -3.61
C ASP A 9 -28.16 -7.05 -3.80
N VAL A 10 -27.53 -6.91 -4.97
CA VAL A 10 -26.66 -5.77 -5.30
C VAL A 10 -27.45 -4.75 -6.12
N ASP A 11 -27.55 -3.53 -5.61
CA ASP A 11 -27.96 -2.39 -6.43
C ASP A 11 -26.84 -2.09 -7.44
N VAL A 12 -27.09 -2.47 -8.70
CA VAL A 12 -26.12 -2.36 -9.79
C VAL A 12 -25.83 -0.91 -10.12
N ASP A 13 -26.84 -0.03 -10.03
CA ASP A 13 -26.68 1.38 -10.33
C ASP A 13 -25.83 2.06 -9.27
N GLU A 14 -26.13 1.82 -7.99
CA GLU A 14 -25.32 2.33 -6.89
C GLU A 14 -23.86 1.84 -6.98
N LEU A 15 -23.65 0.56 -7.30
CA LEU A 15 -22.31 0.00 -7.46
C LEU A 15 -21.54 0.71 -8.57
N LEU A 16 -22.17 0.92 -9.73
CA LEU A 16 -21.51 1.53 -10.88
C LEU A 16 -21.25 3.03 -10.67
N ASP A 17 -22.13 3.75 -9.99
CA ASP A 17 -21.91 5.16 -9.63
C ASP A 17 -20.72 5.30 -8.67
N ARG A 18 -20.66 4.45 -7.64
CA ARG A 18 -19.52 4.42 -6.71
C ARG A 18 -18.22 4.02 -7.41
N TYR A 19 -18.29 3.14 -8.40
CA TYR A 19 -17.13 2.76 -9.21
C TYR A 19 -16.62 3.95 -10.04
N ASP A 20 -17.51 4.71 -10.68
CA ASP A 20 -17.14 5.89 -11.45
C ASP A 20 -16.58 7.02 -10.57
N GLU A 21 -17.17 7.25 -9.39
CA GLU A 21 -16.66 8.22 -8.41
C GLU A 21 -15.25 7.84 -7.94
N ALA A 22 -15.07 6.58 -7.52
CA ALA A 22 -13.77 6.07 -7.09
C ALA A 22 -12.72 6.13 -8.22
N ALA A 23 -13.14 5.85 -9.45
CA ALA A 23 -12.26 5.93 -10.62
C ALA A 23 -11.76 7.36 -10.86
N GLN A 24 -12.65 8.36 -10.77
CA GLN A 24 -12.26 9.76 -10.90
C GLN A 24 -11.28 10.18 -9.79
N GLN A 25 -11.56 9.84 -8.54
CA GLN A 25 -10.67 10.17 -7.41
C GLN A 25 -9.27 9.55 -7.58
N LEU A 26 -9.19 8.31 -8.10
CA LEU A 26 -7.91 7.67 -8.39
C LEU A 26 -7.18 8.29 -9.60
N LEU A 27 -7.89 8.85 -10.58
CA LEU A 27 -7.27 9.63 -11.66
C LEU A 27 -6.66 10.93 -11.15
N ASP A 28 -7.33 11.59 -10.21
CA ASP A 28 -6.82 12.82 -9.59
C ASP A 28 -5.51 12.52 -8.83
N VAL A 29 -5.48 11.43 -8.06
CA VAL A 29 -4.26 10.93 -7.41
C VAL A 29 -3.19 10.57 -8.44
N ALA A 30 -3.55 9.92 -9.54
CA ALA A 30 -2.60 9.58 -10.61
C ALA A 30 -2.02 10.82 -11.31
N HIS A 31 -2.79 11.90 -11.43
CA HIS A 31 -2.29 13.19 -11.91
C HIS A 31 -1.27 13.79 -10.96
N ASP A 32 -1.55 13.81 -9.66
CA ASP A 32 -0.61 14.30 -8.64
C ASP A 32 0.66 13.43 -8.57
N ASP A 33 0.50 12.12 -8.80
CA ASP A 33 1.61 11.18 -8.99
C ASP A 33 2.25 11.27 -10.39
N SER A 34 1.93 12.31 -11.17
CA SER A 34 2.56 12.62 -12.46
C SER A 34 2.45 11.50 -13.52
N HIS A 35 1.43 10.64 -13.45
CA HIS A 35 1.09 9.74 -14.57
C HIS A 35 0.55 10.51 -15.77
N PHE A 36 -0.04 11.68 -15.52
CA PHE A 36 -0.60 12.56 -16.53
C PHE A 36 -0.08 13.99 -16.37
N SER A 37 0.27 14.66 -17.47
CA SER A 37 0.73 16.05 -17.46
C SER A 37 -0.38 17.06 -17.18
N VAL A 38 -1.63 16.68 -17.39
CA VAL A 38 -2.83 17.48 -17.14
C VAL A 38 -3.89 16.61 -16.46
N PRO A 39 -4.82 17.21 -15.68
CA PRO A 39 -5.94 16.47 -15.11
C PRO A 39 -6.71 15.68 -16.17
N GLN A 40 -7.17 14.49 -15.79
CA GLN A 40 -7.94 13.61 -16.65
C GLN A 40 -9.36 13.47 -16.12
N GLU A 41 -10.32 13.38 -17.03
CA GLU A 41 -11.71 13.10 -16.70
C GLU A 41 -11.99 11.62 -16.97
N TRP A 42 -12.60 10.95 -15.99
CA TRP A 42 -13.10 9.60 -16.12
C TRP A 42 -14.36 9.62 -16.99
N PRO A 43 -14.39 8.91 -18.13
CA PRO A 43 -15.61 8.77 -18.91
C PRO A 43 -16.65 8.02 -18.07
N SER A 44 -17.70 8.67 -17.57
CA SER A 44 -18.74 8.01 -16.77
C SER A 44 -19.58 7.03 -17.61
N ARG A 45 -20.24 6.08 -16.94
CA ARG A 45 -21.11 5.05 -17.53
C ARG A 45 -22.28 5.61 -18.34
N GLY A 46 -22.57 6.90 -18.19
CA GLY A 46 -23.72 7.55 -18.82
C GLY A 46 -25.03 7.23 -18.11
N THR A 47 -26.16 7.50 -18.77
CA THR A 47 -27.51 7.15 -18.27
C THR A 47 -28.04 5.94 -19.03
N GLU A 48 -29.18 5.37 -18.60
CA GLU A 48 -29.86 4.33 -19.38
C GLU A 48 -30.19 4.79 -20.81
N GLU A 49 -30.51 6.07 -20.98
CA GLU A 49 -30.87 6.66 -22.28
C GLU A 49 -29.65 7.00 -23.15
N ALA A 50 -28.49 7.19 -22.52
CA ALA A 50 -27.23 7.52 -23.18
C ALA A 50 -26.07 6.79 -22.48
N PRO A 51 -25.98 5.45 -22.65
CA PRO A 51 -24.92 4.67 -22.03
C PRO A 51 -23.56 5.04 -22.65
N ILE A 52 -22.49 4.81 -21.90
CA ILE A 52 -21.12 4.99 -22.38
C ILE A 52 -20.92 4.24 -23.70
N ASP A 53 -20.36 4.94 -24.67
CA ASP A 53 -20.08 4.39 -25.98
C ASP A 53 -18.71 3.69 -26.01
N ILE A 54 -18.39 3.09 -27.16
CA ILE A 54 -17.10 2.41 -27.36
C ILE A 54 -15.94 3.42 -27.18
N GLY A 55 -16.09 4.67 -27.62
CA GLY A 55 -15.06 5.70 -27.48
C GLY A 55 -14.75 6.03 -26.03
N GLY A 56 -15.77 6.11 -25.18
CA GLY A 56 -15.61 6.27 -23.72
C GLY A 56 -14.91 5.06 -23.08
N LEU A 57 -15.26 3.84 -23.47
CA LEU A 57 -14.60 2.62 -22.98
C LEU A 57 -13.13 2.53 -23.44
N GLU A 58 -12.84 2.92 -24.68
CA GLU A 58 -11.47 3.03 -25.19
C GLU A 58 -10.67 4.05 -24.39
N ARG A 59 -11.29 5.20 -24.07
CA ARG A 59 -10.66 6.22 -23.22
C ARG A 59 -10.36 5.68 -21.82
N ARG A 60 -11.29 4.95 -21.19
CA ARG A 60 -11.05 4.28 -19.90
C ARG A 60 -9.84 3.34 -19.99
N ALA A 61 -9.81 2.46 -21.00
CA ALA A 61 -8.71 1.51 -21.18
C ALA A 61 -7.34 2.22 -21.34
N VAL A 62 -7.28 3.32 -22.09
CA VAL A 62 -6.05 4.12 -22.25
C VAL A 62 -5.59 4.75 -20.94
N LEU A 63 -6.52 5.31 -20.16
CA LEU A 63 -6.19 5.92 -18.85
C LEU A 63 -5.61 4.87 -17.90
N ILE A 64 -6.26 3.71 -17.79
CA ILE A 64 -5.82 2.62 -16.91
C ILE A 64 -4.49 2.01 -17.39
N ALA A 65 -4.30 1.83 -18.69
CA ALA A 65 -3.04 1.36 -19.26
C ALA A 65 -1.88 2.33 -18.94
N THR A 66 -2.11 3.64 -19.06
CA THR A 66 -1.09 4.66 -18.75
C THR A 66 -0.63 4.58 -17.29
N ILE A 67 -1.56 4.37 -16.35
CA ILE A 67 -1.22 4.20 -14.93
C ILE A 67 -0.47 2.88 -14.72
N HIS A 68 -1.03 1.79 -15.25
CA HIS A 68 -0.47 0.44 -15.14
C HIS A 68 0.98 0.37 -15.62
N ASP A 69 1.27 0.89 -16.82
CA ASP A 69 2.58 0.76 -17.47
C ASP A 69 3.64 1.62 -16.77
N GLY A 70 3.24 2.75 -16.18
CA GLY A 70 4.13 3.59 -15.39
C GLY A 70 4.47 3.03 -14.00
N MET A 71 3.63 2.15 -13.45
CA MET A 71 3.71 1.78 -12.04
C MET A 71 4.96 0.97 -11.64
N PRO A 72 5.41 -0.05 -12.39
CA PRO A 72 6.53 -0.89 -11.97
C PRO A 72 7.82 -0.10 -11.69
N SER A 73 8.17 0.81 -12.61
CA SER A 73 9.40 1.63 -12.47
C SER A 73 9.33 2.60 -11.29
N ARG A 74 8.19 3.26 -11.10
CA ARG A 74 7.95 4.20 -9.98
C ARG A 74 7.98 3.49 -8.63
N ARG A 75 7.32 2.33 -8.54
CA ARG A 75 7.38 1.46 -7.36
C ARG A 75 8.82 1.13 -7.01
N ASP A 76 9.59 0.61 -7.97
CA ASP A 76 10.96 0.17 -7.74
C ASP A 76 11.88 1.32 -7.30
N LEU A 77 11.74 2.51 -7.91
CA LEU A 77 12.50 3.69 -7.52
C LEU A 77 12.18 4.14 -6.10
N ARG A 78 10.89 4.23 -5.74
CA ARG A 78 10.48 4.65 -4.39
C ARG A 78 10.88 3.65 -3.31
N LEU A 79 10.78 2.35 -3.60
CA LEU A 79 11.22 1.31 -2.67
C LEU A 79 12.74 1.29 -2.53
N ALA A 80 13.48 1.48 -3.62
CA ALA A 80 14.94 1.59 -3.56
C ALA A 80 15.36 2.78 -2.69
N ASP A 81 14.80 3.97 -2.92
CA ASP A 81 15.11 5.17 -2.13
C ASP A 81 14.82 4.96 -0.62
N ALA A 82 13.67 4.36 -0.27
CA ALA A 82 13.36 4.12 1.13
C ALA A 82 14.22 3.02 1.77
N TYR A 83 14.56 1.97 1.01
CA TYR A 83 15.47 0.93 1.47
C TYR A 83 16.87 1.49 1.70
N ASP A 84 17.37 2.32 0.79
CA ASP A 84 18.69 2.93 0.92
C ASP A 84 18.77 3.82 2.17
N LYS A 85 17.73 4.63 2.43
CA LYS A 85 17.61 5.42 3.67
C LYS A 85 17.58 4.55 4.92
N TYR A 86 16.84 3.44 4.90
CA TYR A 86 16.78 2.49 6.01
C TYR A 86 18.14 1.85 6.30
N ILE A 87 18.87 1.41 5.26
CA ILE A 87 20.21 0.85 5.39
C ILE A 87 21.21 1.91 5.87
N GLN A 88 21.12 3.16 5.39
CA GLN A 88 21.98 4.26 5.81
C GLN A 88 21.82 4.60 7.30
N ALA A 89 20.59 4.54 7.84
CA ALA A 89 20.32 4.84 9.25
C ALA A 89 20.74 3.70 10.21
N MET A 90 20.89 2.47 9.71
CA MET A 90 21.11 1.27 10.52
C MET A 90 22.41 1.29 11.37
N PRO A 91 23.59 1.69 10.84
CA PRO A 91 24.82 1.71 11.63
C PRO A 91 24.74 2.66 12.83
N ASP A 92 24.14 3.84 12.62
CA ASP A 92 24.00 4.85 13.66
C ASP A 92 22.98 4.44 14.71
N TYR A 93 21.89 3.77 14.33
CA TYR A 93 20.98 3.11 15.26
C TYR A 93 21.69 2.09 16.17
N HIS A 94 22.49 1.19 15.59
CA HIS A 94 23.21 0.19 16.37
C HIS A 94 24.25 0.81 17.30
N ARG A 95 24.91 1.89 16.86
CA ARG A 95 25.84 2.65 17.71
C ARG A 95 25.11 3.34 18.86
N ALA A 96 23.97 3.99 18.59
CA ALA A 96 23.14 4.63 19.60
C ALA A 96 22.69 3.65 20.69
N ASN A 97 22.23 2.45 20.31
CA ASN A 97 21.85 1.42 21.29
C ASN A 97 23.03 0.94 22.15
N ARG A 98 24.23 0.82 21.57
CA ARG A 98 25.43 0.47 22.34
C ARG A 98 25.86 1.60 23.29
N LEU A 99 25.73 2.86 22.85
CA LEU A 99 25.94 4.03 23.69
C LEU A 99 24.94 4.09 24.84
N PHE A 100 23.65 3.82 24.59
CA PHE A 100 22.63 3.72 25.62
C PHE A 100 23.00 2.69 26.70
N LEU A 101 23.46 1.50 26.30
CA LEU A 101 23.89 0.45 27.22
C LEU A 101 25.17 0.82 27.99
N ALA A 102 26.12 1.51 27.35
CA ALA A 102 27.33 2.00 28.02
C ALA A 102 27.00 3.10 29.06
N LEU A 103 26.13 4.03 28.68
CA LEU A 103 25.68 5.13 29.51
C LEU A 103 24.88 4.63 30.72
N ARG A 104 24.00 3.63 30.53
CA ARG A 104 23.28 2.95 31.61
C ARG A 104 24.23 2.35 32.64
N ARG A 105 25.28 1.65 32.19
CA ARG A 105 26.27 1.06 33.11
C ARG A 105 26.96 2.14 33.95
N GLN A 106 27.46 3.20 33.32
CA GLN A 106 28.13 4.28 34.05
C GLN A 106 27.19 5.01 35.02
N PHE A 107 25.94 5.25 34.62
CA PHE A 107 24.94 5.89 35.47
C PHE A 107 24.73 5.11 36.78
N LEU A 108 24.58 3.78 36.67
CA LEU A 108 24.40 2.89 37.83
C LEU A 108 25.67 2.78 38.67
N GLU A 109 26.85 2.63 38.04
CA GLU A 109 28.14 2.56 38.73
C GLU A 109 28.44 3.83 39.54
N ARG A 110 28.03 5.00 39.03
CA ARG A 110 28.17 6.28 39.72
C ARG A 110 27.08 6.54 40.77
N SER A 111 26.17 5.59 41.01
CA SER A 111 25.08 5.71 41.99
C SER A 111 24.19 6.94 41.78
N GLN A 112 23.95 7.33 40.51
CA GLN A 112 23.12 8.49 40.14
C GLN A 112 21.60 8.20 40.17
N GLY A 113 21.23 6.96 40.49
CA GLY A 113 19.86 6.47 40.54
C GLY A 113 19.81 4.97 40.25
N ASP A 114 18.62 4.42 40.14
CA ASP A 114 18.40 3.05 39.72
C ASP A 114 18.10 2.92 38.20
N GLU A 115 17.78 1.70 37.75
CA GLU A 115 17.44 1.47 36.34
C GLU A 115 16.15 2.15 35.90
N ARG A 116 15.20 2.31 36.83
CA ARG A 116 13.92 2.95 36.56
C ARG A 116 14.12 4.45 36.39
N ASP A 117 14.92 5.07 37.25
CA ASP A 117 15.31 6.47 37.12
C ASP A 117 15.94 6.74 35.76
N PHE A 118 16.92 5.93 35.36
CA PHE A 118 17.59 6.05 34.07
C PHE A 118 16.62 5.96 32.89
N PHE A 119 15.71 4.98 32.92
CA PHE A 119 14.72 4.80 31.87
C PHE A 119 13.72 5.97 31.82
N GLN A 120 13.27 6.47 32.97
CA GLN A 120 12.35 7.59 33.05
C GLN A 120 12.97 8.88 32.48
N LEU A 121 14.24 9.13 32.79
CA LEU A 121 15.00 10.23 32.19
C LEU A 121 15.07 10.06 30.66
N TYR A 122 15.51 8.90 30.16
CA TYR A 122 15.57 8.66 28.71
C TYR A 122 14.20 8.79 28.03
N GLN A 123 13.13 8.30 28.65
CA GLN A 123 11.77 8.37 28.12
C GLN A 123 11.36 9.82 27.82
N ASN A 124 11.71 10.77 28.69
CA ASN A 124 11.40 12.19 28.46
C ASN A 124 12.07 12.71 27.18
N VAL A 125 13.38 12.44 27.02
CA VAL A 125 14.14 12.85 25.84
C VAL A 125 13.68 12.12 24.57
N TYR A 126 13.29 10.86 24.69
CA TYR A 126 12.74 10.08 23.59
C TYR A 126 11.38 10.63 23.12
N LEU A 127 10.52 11.07 24.04
CA LEU A 127 9.25 11.72 23.67
C LEU A 127 9.48 13.09 23.01
N GLU A 128 10.49 13.86 23.44
CA GLU A 128 10.92 15.07 22.73
C GLU A 128 11.35 14.74 21.29
N ALA A 129 12.22 13.75 21.11
CA ALA A 129 12.69 13.32 19.78
C ALA A 129 11.56 12.75 18.90
N LEU A 130 10.54 12.10 19.48
CA LEU A 130 9.35 11.64 18.75
C LEU A 130 8.41 12.77 18.35
N SER A 131 8.38 13.87 19.11
CA SER A 131 7.50 15.02 18.85
C SER A 131 8.01 15.94 17.73
N ARG A 132 9.25 15.75 17.26
CA ARG A 132 9.81 16.55 16.17
C ARG A 132 9.08 16.29 14.85
N GLU A 133 9.20 17.26 13.94
CA GLU A 133 8.66 17.12 12.59
C GLU A 133 9.27 15.90 11.87
N ASN A 134 8.44 15.16 11.12
CA ASN A 134 8.85 13.91 10.48
C ASN A 134 10.06 14.13 9.54
N PRO A 135 11.18 13.40 9.74
CA PRO A 135 12.37 13.57 8.90
C PRO A 135 12.24 13.01 7.48
N MET A 136 11.16 12.29 7.16
CA MET A 136 10.96 11.62 5.88
C MET A 136 10.01 12.44 4.98
N PRO A 137 10.53 13.25 4.05
CA PRO A 137 9.69 14.01 3.13
C PRO A 137 8.93 13.08 2.19
N LEU A 138 7.66 13.40 1.97
CA LEU A 138 6.81 12.75 0.98
C LEU A 138 6.88 13.51 -0.34
N ASP A 139 6.92 12.78 -1.46
CA ASP A 139 6.69 13.41 -2.76
C ASP A 139 5.20 13.77 -2.98
N LYS A 140 4.88 14.47 -4.06
CA LYS A 140 3.49 14.93 -4.33
C LYS A 140 2.51 13.77 -4.46
N GLY A 141 2.90 12.67 -5.12
CA GLY A 141 2.05 11.50 -5.28
C GLY A 141 1.80 10.79 -3.94
N GLU A 142 2.83 10.70 -3.10
CA GLU A 142 2.70 10.18 -1.74
C GLU A 142 1.80 11.05 -0.86
N ALA A 143 1.95 12.38 -0.94
CA ALA A 143 1.08 13.31 -0.24
C ALA A 143 -0.39 13.19 -0.69
N ALA A 144 -0.64 13.02 -2.00
CA ALA A 144 -1.97 12.77 -2.53
C ALA A 144 -2.57 11.45 -2.01
N LEU A 145 -1.77 10.38 -1.91
CA LEU A 145 -2.21 9.10 -1.32
C LEU A 145 -2.50 9.20 0.18
N VAL A 146 -1.78 10.07 0.91
CA VAL A 146 -2.11 10.39 2.31
C VAL A 146 -3.43 11.17 2.40
N GLN A 147 -3.62 12.18 1.57
CA GLN A 147 -4.87 12.94 1.49
C GLN A 147 -6.06 12.04 1.13
N PHE A 148 -5.82 11.07 0.24
CA PHE A 148 -6.78 10.04 -0.15
C PHE A 148 -6.97 8.93 0.90
N ARG A 149 -6.25 8.98 2.03
CA ARG A 149 -6.39 8.07 3.18
C ARG A 149 -6.07 6.59 2.90
N VAL A 150 -5.22 6.31 1.92
CA VAL A 150 -4.71 4.95 1.63
C VAL A 150 -3.24 4.78 2.02
N ALA A 151 -2.61 5.85 2.48
CA ALA A 151 -1.27 5.90 3.04
C ALA A 151 -1.23 6.82 4.27
N ARG A 152 -0.11 6.85 4.98
CA ARG A 152 0.11 7.75 6.12
C ARG A 152 1.50 8.36 6.11
N VAL A 153 1.65 9.45 6.83
CA VAL A 153 2.95 10.07 7.13
C VAL A 153 3.69 9.19 8.16
N PRO A 154 4.97 8.80 7.93
CA PRO A 154 5.77 8.07 8.91
C PRO A 154 5.74 8.72 10.30
N LEU A 155 5.66 7.90 11.35
CA LEU A 155 5.62 8.27 12.77
C LEU A 155 4.50 9.23 13.19
N SER A 156 3.61 9.66 12.30
CA SER A 156 2.55 10.64 12.62
C SER A 156 1.69 10.26 13.83
N HIS A 157 1.37 8.98 13.99
CA HIS A 157 0.65 8.50 15.18
C HIS A 157 1.51 8.58 16.45
N ALA A 158 2.79 8.18 16.37
CA ALA A 158 3.72 8.22 17.48
C ALA A 158 3.99 9.68 17.93
N GLN A 159 4.12 10.60 16.97
CA GLN A 159 4.25 12.04 17.21
C GLN A 159 3.01 12.58 17.96
N ALA A 160 1.80 12.30 17.47
CA ALA A 160 0.57 12.76 18.10
C ALA A 160 0.35 12.19 19.52
N VAL A 161 0.86 10.99 19.79
CA VAL A 161 0.86 10.42 21.15
C VAL A 161 1.93 11.09 22.01
N ALA A 162 3.13 11.32 21.48
CA ALA A 162 4.21 11.98 22.19
C ALA A 162 3.83 13.40 22.63
N GLU A 163 3.21 14.19 21.74
CA GLU A 163 2.71 15.54 22.04
C GLU A 163 1.67 15.54 23.18
N LYS A 164 0.85 14.49 23.32
CA LYS A 164 -0.12 14.36 24.41
C LYS A 164 0.49 13.89 25.73
N LEU A 165 1.57 13.12 25.65
CA LEU A 165 2.26 12.55 26.80
C LEU A 165 3.37 13.45 27.35
N GLN A 166 3.75 14.52 26.64
CA GLN A 166 4.66 15.54 27.15
C GLN A 166 4.06 16.23 28.38
N ALA A 167 4.23 15.62 29.55
CA ALA A 167 4.32 16.33 30.81
C ALA A 167 5.67 17.06 30.81
N SER A 168 5.69 18.35 31.16
CA SER A 168 6.95 19.09 31.31
C SER A 168 7.92 18.24 32.14
N PRO A 169 9.14 17.96 31.64
CA PRO A 169 10.15 17.33 32.47
C PRO A 169 10.38 18.25 33.67
N ASP A 170 10.73 17.67 34.81
CA ASP A 170 11.51 18.41 35.81
C ASP A 170 12.83 18.79 35.13
N GLY A 171 12.80 19.90 34.38
CA GLY A 171 13.95 20.47 33.66
C GLY A 171 15.07 20.89 34.61
N ASP A 172 14.80 20.85 35.90
CA ASP A 172 15.69 21.14 37.01
C ASP A 172 16.37 19.89 37.61
N ASP A 173 16.17 18.68 37.05
CA ASP A 173 16.89 17.49 37.53
C ASP A 173 18.42 17.69 37.35
N PRO A 174 19.21 17.72 38.45
CA PRO A 174 20.63 18.01 38.38
C PRO A 174 21.41 16.97 37.57
N ARG A 175 20.90 15.73 37.47
CA ARG A 175 21.51 14.62 36.72
C ARG A 175 21.63 14.94 35.24
N TRP A 176 20.82 15.87 34.71
CA TRP A 176 20.91 16.28 33.32
C TRP A 176 22.26 16.88 32.93
N ARG A 177 22.92 17.57 33.86
CA ARG A 177 24.19 18.29 33.64
C ARG A 177 25.42 17.43 33.95
N GLU A 178 25.22 16.20 34.42
CA GLU A 178 26.31 15.29 34.72
C GLU A 178 27.01 14.85 33.43
N GLU A 179 28.34 14.94 33.44
CA GLU A 179 29.18 14.63 32.28
C GLU A 179 29.56 13.16 32.25
N TYR A 180 29.38 12.52 31.09
CA TYR A 180 29.73 11.14 30.85
C TYR A 180 30.78 11.02 29.77
N VAL A 181 31.64 10.02 29.90
CA VAL A 181 32.66 9.68 28.90
C VAL A 181 32.56 8.18 28.63
N CYS A 182 31.95 7.82 27.51
CA CYS A 182 31.72 6.42 27.12
C CYS A 182 32.61 6.06 25.92
N THR A 183 33.16 4.84 25.90
CA THR A 183 33.86 4.31 24.73
C THR A 183 32.98 3.26 24.06
N VAL A 184 32.60 3.50 22.81
CA VAL A 184 31.76 2.61 21.99
C VAL A 184 32.37 2.55 20.59
N ASP A 185 32.58 1.33 20.07
CA ASP A 185 33.18 1.11 18.75
C ASP A 185 34.50 1.86 18.56
N GLU A 186 35.39 1.78 19.55
CA GLU A 186 36.71 2.46 19.54
C GLU A 186 36.64 4.00 19.47
N ARG A 187 35.44 4.58 19.59
CA ARG A 187 35.21 6.02 19.63
C ARG A 187 34.83 6.46 21.04
N GLU A 188 35.44 7.55 21.50
CA GLU A 188 35.04 8.23 22.73
C GLU A 188 33.84 9.15 22.46
N TRP A 189 32.84 9.06 23.33
CA TRP A 189 31.64 9.88 23.39
C TRP A 189 31.67 10.66 24.69
N ARG A 190 31.60 11.99 24.60
CA ARG A 190 31.61 12.89 25.75
C ARG A 190 30.47 13.89 25.64
N GLY A 191 29.78 14.10 26.75
CA GLY A 191 28.77 15.14 26.89
C GLY A 191 27.94 14.94 28.14
N SER A 192 27.00 15.87 28.35
CA SER A 192 26.03 15.77 29.42
C SER A 192 25.09 14.58 29.22
N LEU A 193 24.46 14.09 30.30
CA LEU A 193 23.46 13.03 30.21
C LEU A 193 22.35 13.38 29.22
N ARG A 194 21.90 14.65 29.23
CA ARG A 194 20.85 15.14 28.34
C ARG A 194 21.29 15.10 26.88
N ASP A 195 22.48 15.59 26.57
CA ASP A 195 22.98 15.65 25.18
C ASP A 195 23.18 14.24 24.61
N LEU A 196 23.73 13.32 25.41
CA LEU A 196 23.93 11.93 24.99
C LEU A 196 22.60 11.21 24.80
N PHE A 197 21.61 11.41 25.69
CA PHE A 197 20.26 10.88 25.47
C PHE A 197 19.59 11.47 24.23
N HIS A 198 19.80 12.75 23.94
CA HIS A 198 19.24 13.39 22.75
C HIS A 198 19.81 12.76 21.47
N ASP A 199 21.14 12.64 21.37
CA ASP A 199 21.79 11.99 20.22
C ASP A 199 21.37 10.52 20.07
N ILE A 200 21.21 9.78 21.18
CA ILE A 200 20.66 8.41 21.13
C ILE A 200 19.22 8.43 20.59
N ALA A 201 18.36 9.26 21.17
CA ALA A 201 16.94 9.31 20.84
C ALA A 201 16.72 9.71 19.38
N GLU A 202 17.43 10.71 18.87
CA GLU A 202 17.34 11.13 17.47
C GLU A 202 17.71 9.98 16.52
N ARG A 203 18.83 9.30 16.74
CA ARG A 203 19.27 8.16 15.90
C ARG A 203 18.28 7.00 15.96
N VAL A 204 17.65 6.76 17.11
CA VAL A 204 16.59 5.75 17.25
C VAL A 204 15.36 6.15 16.44
N VAL A 205 14.88 7.39 16.59
CA VAL A 205 13.71 7.89 15.87
C VAL A 205 13.96 7.95 14.37
N ASP A 206 15.13 8.37 13.90
CA ASP A 206 15.52 8.36 12.49
C ASP A 206 15.42 6.96 11.87
N PHE A 207 15.94 5.96 12.57
CA PHE A 207 15.89 4.57 12.10
C PHE A 207 14.46 4.01 12.09
N LEU A 208 13.66 4.32 13.11
CA LEU A 208 12.24 3.96 13.14
C LEU A 208 11.46 4.63 12.00
N ALA A 209 11.71 5.92 11.75
CA ALA A 209 11.09 6.67 10.65
C ALA A 209 11.44 6.06 9.29
N ALA A 210 12.71 5.72 9.08
CA ALA A 210 13.18 5.11 7.84
C ALA A 210 12.57 3.71 7.62
N GLY A 211 12.51 2.88 8.67
CA GLY A 211 11.90 1.56 8.60
C GLY A 211 10.40 1.60 8.35
N GLU A 212 9.70 2.52 9.01
CA GLU A 212 8.26 2.72 8.78
C GLU A 212 7.98 3.27 7.38
N HIS A 213 8.79 4.21 6.88
CA HIS A 213 8.65 4.74 5.54
C HIS A 213 8.79 3.65 4.46
N LEU A 214 9.77 2.74 4.62
CA LEU A 214 9.92 1.58 3.76
C LEU A 214 8.69 0.67 3.81
N ALA A 215 8.15 0.40 5.01
CA ALA A 215 6.97 -0.44 5.18
C ALA A 215 5.71 0.17 4.55
N ILE A 216 5.50 1.49 4.73
CA ILE A 216 4.40 2.25 4.13
C ILE A 216 4.50 2.18 2.60
N ARG A 217 5.65 2.53 2.02
CA ARG A 217 5.85 2.49 0.56
C ARG A 217 5.65 1.08 0.00
N TYR A 218 6.15 0.05 0.69
CA TYR A 218 5.94 -1.32 0.24
C TYR A 218 4.46 -1.65 0.17
N ASN A 219 3.70 -1.36 1.23
CA ASN A 219 2.27 -1.65 1.23
C ASN A 219 1.51 -0.82 0.20
N THR A 220 1.72 0.49 0.17
CA THR A 220 1.02 1.39 -0.75
C THR A 220 1.34 1.06 -2.20
N PHE A 221 2.61 0.99 -2.61
CA PHE A 221 2.96 0.83 -4.03
C PHE A 221 2.91 -0.61 -4.52
N SER A 222 3.09 -1.61 -3.65
CA SER A 222 2.99 -3.03 -4.07
C SER A 222 1.57 -3.57 -3.87
N ASN A 223 1.05 -3.49 -2.65
CA ASN A 223 -0.19 -4.19 -2.28
C ASN A 223 -1.44 -3.43 -2.66
N PHE A 224 -1.43 -2.10 -2.57
CA PHE A 224 -2.56 -1.27 -2.98
C PHE A 224 -2.49 -0.94 -4.47
N VAL A 225 -1.51 -0.11 -4.87
CA VAL A 225 -1.50 0.47 -6.22
C VAL A 225 -1.20 -0.57 -7.31
N TRP A 226 -0.08 -1.30 -7.23
CA TRP A 226 0.30 -2.21 -8.32
C TRP A 226 -0.64 -3.41 -8.48
N LEU A 227 -1.08 -4.02 -7.37
CA LEU A 227 -2.12 -5.05 -7.41
C LEU A 227 -3.45 -4.49 -7.93
N GLY A 228 -3.91 -3.37 -7.35
CA GLY A 228 -5.17 -2.74 -7.72
C GLY A 228 -5.22 -2.39 -9.20
N ILE A 229 -4.20 -1.70 -9.72
CA ILE A 229 -4.16 -1.30 -11.13
C ILE A 229 -4.00 -2.50 -12.09
N SER A 230 -3.31 -3.57 -11.69
CA SER A 230 -3.21 -4.79 -12.49
C SER A 230 -4.58 -5.46 -12.65
N VAL A 231 -5.35 -5.55 -11.57
CA VAL A 231 -6.73 -6.10 -11.62
C VAL A 231 -7.65 -5.15 -12.39
N TRP A 232 -7.52 -3.83 -12.16
CA TRP A 232 -8.32 -2.82 -12.84
C TRP A 232 -8.10 -2.83 -14.35
N LYS A 233 -6.86 -2.95 -14.81
CA LYS A 233 -6.52 -3.10 -16.23
C LYS A 233 -7.24 -4.28 -16.87
N ALA A 234 -7.17 -5.47 -16.24
CA ALA A 234 -7.85 -6.65 -16.76
C ALA A 234 -9.37 -6.43 -16.90
N ILE A 235 -9.99 -5.78 -15.91
CA ILE A 235 -11.42 -5.47 -15.91
C ILE A 235 -11.78 -4.46 -17.01
N SER A 236 -11.03 -3.37 -17.13
CA SER A 236 -11.27 -2.32 -18.14
C SER A 236 -11.09 -2.83 -19.57
N ASP A 237 -10.04 -3.63 -19.83
CA ASP A 237 -9.82 -4.22 -21.14
C ASP A 237 -10.94 -5.21 -21.51
N ALA A 238 -11.41 -6.00 -20.54
CA ALA A 238 -12.53 -6.91 -20.76
C ALA A 238 -13.87 -6.19 -20.93
N GLU A 239 -14.10 -5.07 -20.24
CA GLU A 239 -15.28 -4.23 -20.42
C GLU A 239 -15.35 -3.68 -21.84
N LEU A 240 -14.23 -3.19 -22.37
CA LEU A 240 -14.15 -2.71 -23.75
C LEU A 240 -14.45 -3.85 -24.75
N LEU A 241 -13.87 -5.02 -24.55
CA LEU A 241 -14.12 -6.15 -25.44
C LEU A 241 -15.54 -6.72 -25.30
N LEU A 242 -16.12 -6.72 -24.10
CA LEU A 242 -17.52 -7.07 -23.88
C LEU A 242 -18.42 -6.24 -24.80
N ALA A 243 -18.25 -4.92 -24.82
CA ALA A 243 -19.01 -4.02 -25.70
C ALA A 243 -18.81 -4.36 -27.19
N ARG A 244 -17.57 -4.63 -27.61
CA ARG A 244 -17.25 -5.00 -29.01
C ARG A 244 -17.81 -6.38 -29.41
N LEU A 245 -18.00 -7.28 -28.46
CA LEU A 245 -18.54 -8.63 -28.66
C LEU A 245 -20.07 -8.65 -28.77
N HIS A 246 -20.75 -7.55 -28.47
CA HIS A 246 -22.20 -7.45 -28.52
C HIS A 246 -22.75 -7.86 -29.90
N GLY A 247 -23.70 -8.81 -29.92
CA GLY A 247 -24.28 -9.37 -31.15
C GLY A 247 -23.34 -10.26 -31.98
N ARG A 248 -22.09 -10.47 -31.58
CA ARG A 248 -21.09 -11.27 -32.31
C ARG A 248 -20.83 -12.65 -31.71
N VAL A 249 -21.28 -12.86 -30.48
CA VAL A 249 -21.23 -14.15 -29.76
C VAL A 249 -22.63 -14.51 -29.25
N ARG A 250 -22.79 -15.74 -28.73
CA ARG A 250 -24.07 -16.16 -28.13
C ARG A 250 -24.40 -15.27 -26.93
N GLN A 251 -25.65 -14.82 -26.85
CA GLN A 251 -26.13 -13.92 -25.78
C GLN A 251 -25.77 -14.41 -24.38
N GLN A 252 -26.01 -15.70 -24.09
CA GLN A 252 -25.66 -16.31 -22.81
C GLN A 252 -24.17 -16.12 -22.43
N TRP A 253 -23.25 -16.19 -23.40
CA TRP A 253 -21.82 -16.04 -23.12
C TRP A 253 -21.43 -14.57 -22.89
N HIS A 254 -22.08 -13.67 -23.64
CA HIS A 254 -21.94 -12.23 -23.45
C HIS A 254 -22.46 -11.80 -22.07
N ASP A 255 -23.64 -12.28 -21.66
CA ASP A 255 -24.23 -11.98 -20.35
C ASP A 255 -23.35 -12.49 -19.20
N GLU A 256 -22.80 -13.70 -19.33
CA GLU A 256 -21.86 -14.26 -18.35
C GLU A 256 -20.60 -13.39 -18.21
N LEU A 257 -20.04 -12.89 -19.32
CA LEU A 257 -18.89 -11.97 -19.28
C LEU A 257 -19.28 -10.65 -18.58
N GLY A 258 -20.47 -10.11 -18.88
CA GLY A 258 -21.00 -8.92 -18.20
C GLY A 258 -21.08 -9.08 -16.68
N LYS A 259 -21.57 -10.22 -16.19
CA LYS A 259 -21.63 -10.54 -14.76
C LYS A 259 -20.22 -10.60 -14.13
N LEU A 260 -19.25 -11.19 -14.83
CA LEU A 260 -17.86 -11.26 -14.34
C LEU A 260 -17.20 -9.87 -14.28
N VAL A 261 -17.43 -9.01 -15.27
CA VAL A 261 -16.95 -7.62 -15.26
C VAL A 261 -17.56 -6.86 -14.07
N LEU A 262 -18.88 -6.99 -13.86
CA LEU A 262 -19.57 -6.35 -12.75
C LEU A 262 -19.05 -6.83 -11.39
N LEU A 263 -18.86 -8.14 -11.22
CA LEU A 263 -18.25 -8.72 -10.02
C LEU A 263 -16.85 -8.14 -9.77
N GLY A 264 -16.04 -8.01 -10.83
CA GLY A 264 -14.70 -7.42 -10.74
C GLY A 264 -14.71 -5.99 -10.22
N LYS A 265 -15.62 -5.14 -10.72
CA LYS A 265 -15.81 -3.77 -10.24
C LYS A 265 -16.21 -3.74 -8.76
N GLY A 266 -17.17 -4.59 -8.37
CA GLY A 266 -17.57 -4.71 -6.96
C GLY A 266 -16.43 -5.14 -6.03
N MET A 267 -15.57 -6.05 -6.48
CA MET A 267 -14.39 -6.47 -5.71
C MET A 267 -13.33 -5.37 -5.59
N LEU A 268 -13.10 -4.57 -6.66
CA LEU A 268 -12.23 -3.39 -6.60
C LEU A 268 -12.73 -2.36 -5.59
N LEU A 269 -14.04 -2.11 -5.53
CA LEU A 269 -14.61 -1.18 -4.55
C LEU A 269 -14.43 -1.69 -3.12
N LYS A 270 -14.67 -2.99 -2.87
CA LYS A 270 -14.41 -3.60 -1.56
C LYS A 270 -12.93 -3.51 -1.18
N PHE A 271 -12.04 -3.74 -2.14
CA PHE A 271 -10.60 -3.62 -1.95
C PHE A 271 -10.19 -2.19 -1.59
N LEU A 272 -10.72 -1.19 -2.29
CA LEU A 272 -10.50 0.22 -1.98
C LEU A 272 -11.04 0.56 -0.59
N GLN A 273 -12.26 0.16 -0.27
CA GLN A 273 -12.88 0.39 1.03
C GLN A 273 -12.03 -0.17 2.17
N ALA A 274 -11.52 -1.38 2.03
CA ALA A 274 -10.66 -2.00 3.05
C ALA A 274 -9.36 -1.22 3.32
N HIS A 275 -8.84 -0.47 2.34
CA HIS A 275 -7.69 0.41 2.56
C HIS A 275 -8.07 1.76 3.19
N LEU A 276 -9.32 2.19 3.05
CA LEU A 276 -9.83 3.45 3.60
C LEU A 276 -10.28 3.34 5.07
N GLU A 277 -10.50 2.12 5.57
CA GLU A 277 -11.04 1.85 6.92
C GLU A 277 -10.22 2.49 8.04
N ASP A 278 -8.90 2.30 8.03
CA ASP A 278 -7.99 2.86 9.03
C ASP A 278 -6.64 3.26 8.39
N PRO A 279 -6.47 4.54 8.01
CA PRO A 279 -5.20 5.01 7.45
C PRO A 279 -4.05 4.98 8.48
N ALA A 280 -4.35 4.85 9.78
CA ALA A 280 -3.34 4.64 10.80
C ALA A 280 -2.85 3.19 10.87
N GLN A 281 -3.33 2.28 10.01
CA GLN A 281 -2.73 0.96 9.87
C GLN A 281 -1.92 0.89 8.58
N ILE A 282 -0.75 0.26 8.67
CA ILE A 282 0.10 0.00 7.48
C ILE A 282 -0.62 -0.95 6.51
N LYS A 283 -1.55 -1.76 7.02
CA LYS A 283 -2.30 -2.79 6.28
C LYS A 283 -3.76 -2.78 6.72
N PRO A 284 -4.71 -3.17 5.86
CA PRO A 284 -6.08 -3.45 6.29
C PRO A 284 -6.11 -4.42 7.48
N LYS A 285 -7.11 -4.28 8.35
CA LYS A 285 -7.26 -5.04 9.61
C LYS A 285 -7.15 -6.56 9.40
N GLU A 286 -7.58 -7.02 8.23
CA GLU A 286 -7.70 -8.43 7.86
C GLU A 286 -6.66 -8.88 6.81
N TYR A 287 -5.52 -8.20 6.72
CA TYR A 287 -4.50 -8.49 5.71
C TYR A 287 -3.80 -9.87 5.89
N TRP A 288 -3.87 -10.48 7.08
CA TRP A 288 -3.15 -11.72 7.39
C TRP A 288 -3.74 -12.95 6.69
N TYR A 289 -2.89 -13.93 6.34
CA TYR A 289 -3.34 -15.17 5.71
C TYR A 289 -4.40 -15.87 6.56
N GLY A 290 -5.52 -16.23 5.93
CA GLY A 290 -6.65 -16.85 6.63
C GLY A 290 -7.74 -15.86 7.05
N GLN A 291 -7.59 -14.57 6.74
CA GLN A 291 -8.54 -13.50 7.02
C GLN A 291 -9.22 -13.01 5.72
N GLU A 292 -10.37 -12.33 5.81
CA GLU A 292 -11.24 -12.09 4.64
C GLU A 292 -10.57 -11.24 3.55
N TYR A 293 -9.82 -10.20 3.92
CA TYR A 293 -9.11 -9.38 2.94
C TYR A 293 -8.01 -10.17 2.17
N SER A 294 -7.33 -11.10 2.84
CA SER A 294 -6.36 -11.99 2.17
C SER A 294 -7.04 -12.90 1.13
N TYR A 295 -8.27 -13.32 1.40
CA TYR A 295 -9.09 -14.06 0.44
C TYR A 295 -9.60 -13.17 -0.68
N LEU A 296 -10.02 -11.93 -0.38
CA LEU A 296 -10.43 -10.95 -1.37
C LEU A 296 -9.34 -10.72 -2.42
N THR A 297 -8.11 -10.43 -2.01
CA THR A 297 -6.99 -10.22 -2.96
C THR A 297 -6.71 -11.46 -3.82
N ARG A 298 -6.81 -12.67 -3.24
CA ARG A 298 -6.67 -13.92 -3.98
C ARG A 298 -7.78 -14.11 -5.00
N ASP A 299 -9.02 -13.85 -4.60
CA ASP A 299 -10.19 -13.99 -5.45
C ASP A 299 -10.17 -12.95 -6.58
N MET A 300 -9.68 -11.73 -6.33
CA MET A 300 -9.47 -10.71 -7.37
C MET A 300 -8.47 -11.19 -8.44
N ILE A 301 -7.36 -11.80 -8.03
CA ILE A 301 -6.37 -12.37 -8.96
C ILE A 301 -6.98 -13.52 -9.76
N ASP A 302 -7.65 -14.45 -9.09
CA ASP A 302 -8.28 -15.60 -9.76
C ASP A 302 -9.37 -15.13 -10.75
N LEU A 303 -10.19 -14.15 -10.37
CA LEU A 303 -11.23 -13.55 -11.22
C LEU A 303 -10.64 -12.82 -12.42
N ALA A 304 -9.65 -11.93 -12.20
CA ALA A 304 -9.02 -11.18 -13.29
C ALA A 304 -8.40 -12.12 -14.34
N ARG A 305 -7.76 -13.21 -13.88
CA ARG A 305 -7.23 -14.24 -14.79
C ARG A 305 -8.33 -14.95 -15.57
N GLN A 306 -9.38 -15.38 -14.87
CA GLN A 306 -10.54 -16.02 -15.50
C GLN A 306 -11.18 -15.09 -16.54
N LEU A 307 -11.29 -13.81 -16.23
CA LEU A 307 -11.90 -12.79 -17.06
C LEU A 307 -11.09 -12.54 -18.34
N VAL A 308 -9.77 -12.40 -18.26
CA VAL A 308 -8.89 -12.31 -19.44
C VAL A 308 -8.99 -13.57 -20.31
N GLU A 309 -8.87 -14.76 -19.69
CA GLU A 309 -8.94 -16.03 -20.43
C GLU A 309 -10.30 -16.22 -21.12
N TYR A 310 -11.40 -15.90 -20.43
CA TYR A 310 -12.75 -16.05 -20.96
C TYR A 310 -13.03 -15.05 -22.08
N THR A 311 -12.66 -13.79 -21.89
CA THR A 311 -12.80 -12.75 -22.93
C THR A 311 -12.01 -13.10 -24.19
N ASN A 312 -10.75 -13.52 -24.06
CA ASN A 312 -9.92 -13.92 -25.20
C ASN A 312 -10.51 -15.15 -25.93
N LYS A 313 -11.08 -16.11 -25.19
CA LYS A 313 -11.81 -17.26 -25.78
C LYS A 313 -13.08 -16.84 -26.53
N LEU A 314 -13.74 -15.75 -26.14
CA LEU A 314 -14.90 -15.23 -26.86
C LEU A 314 -14.48 -14.40 -28.08
N ALA A 315 -13.46 -13.55 -27.94
CA ALA A 315 -12.87 -12.78 -29.05
C ALA A 315 -12.42 -13.69 -30.20
N ALA A 316 -11.72 -14.78 -29.89
CA ALA A 316 -11.28 -15.76 -30.90
C ALA A 316 -12.43 -16.46 -31.65
N ARG A 317 -13.65 -16.44 -31.10
CA ARG A 317 -14.85 -17.04 -31.71
C ARG A 317 -15.71 -16.01 -32.44
N ALA A 318 -15.51 -14.72 -32.19
CA ALA A 318 -16.28 -13.65 -32.77
C ALA A 318 -15.82 -13.38 -34.21
N ARG A 319 -16.77 -13.18 -35.13
CA ARG A 319 -16.45 -12.79 -36.50
C ARG A 319 -16.08 -11.30 -36.55
N GLY A 320 -15.03 -10.97 -37.30
CA GLY A 320 -14.64 -9.56 -37.56
C GLY A 320 -14.04 -8.83 -36.37
N ILE A 321 -13.46 -9.55 -35.40
CA ILE A 321 -12.61 -9.00 -34.34
C ILE A 321 -11.22 -9.62 -34.55
N GLU A 322 -10.31 -8.90 -35.20
CA GLU A 322 -8.92 -9.29 -35.38
C GLU A 322 -8.04 -8.59 -34.33
N ASP A 323 -7.00 -9.27 -33.84
CA ASP A 323 -5.98 -8.74 -32.90
C ASP A 323 -6.51 -8.02 -31.65
N ALA A 324 -7.58 -8.53 -31.06
CA ALA A 324 -8.20 -7.96 -29.86
C ALA A 324 -7.92 -8.78 -28.59
N ALA A 325 -6.83 -9.54 -28.53
CA ALA A 325 -6.50 -10.30 -27.34
C ALA A 325 -6.05 -9.36 -26.21
N ILE A 326 -6.58 -9.56 -25.01
CA ILE A 326 -6.11 -8.89 -23.80
C ILE A 326 -4.81 -9.56 -23.35
N ASP A 327 -3.78 -8.75 -23.15
CA ASP A 327 -2.55 -9.18 -22.50
C ASP A 327 -2.78 -9.31 -20.99
N MET A 328 -2.36 -10.45 -20.42
CA MET A 328 -2.41 -10.64 -18.98
C MET A 328 -1.40 -9.69 -18.30
N PRO A 329 -1.83 -8.86 -17.33
CA PRO A 329 -0.91 -8.06 -16.53
C PRO A 329 0.19 -8.94 -15.89
N PRO A 330 1.48 -8.58 -15.98
CA PRO A 330 2.59 -9.42 -15.52
C PRO A 330 2.47 -9.89 -14.06
N LEU A 331 1.90 -9.05 -13.19
CA LEU A 331 1.64 -9.36 -11.78
C LEU A 331 0.68 -10.54 -11.59
N LEU A 332 -0.28 -10.72 -12.49
CA LEU A 332 -1.31 -11.75 -12.37
C LEU A 332 -0.86 -13.11 -12.93
N CYS A 333 0.19 -13.14 -13.74
CA CYS A 333 0.76 -14.37 -14.32
C CYS A 333 2.14 -14.75 -13.77
N GLY A 334 2.67 -14.04 -12.78
CA GLY A 334 3.98 -14.35 -12.19
C GLY A 334 5.15 -14.06 -13.13
N GLN A 335 4.97 -13.14 -14.08
CA GLN A 335 6.01 -12.69 -15.02
C GLN A 335 6.63 -11.35 -14.60
N ILE A 336 6.47 -10.98 -13.33
CA ILE A 336 7.07 -9.76 -12.79
C ILE A 336 8.58 -9.88 -12.70
N SER A 337 9.24 -8.75 -12.92
CA SER A 337 10.66 -8.56 -12.71
C SER A 337 10.86 -7.21 -11.99
N GLY A 338 11.97 -7.06 -11.28
CA GLY A 338 12.24 -5.87 -10.49
C GLY A 338 12.85 -6.17 -9.13
N ARG A 339 13.10 -5.12 -8.34
CA ARG A 339 13.59 -5.22 -6.96
C ARG A 339 12.40 -5.44 -6.01
N PHE A 340 12.69 -5.91 -4.80
CA PHE A 340 11.67 -6.06 -3.74
C PHE A 340 10.49 -6.98 -4.13
N LEU A 341 10.76 -8.00 -4.94
CA LEU A 341 9.82 -9.07 -5.22
C LEU A 341 9.99 -10.11 -4.13
N ASP A 342 9.06 -10.13 -3.19
CA ASP A 342 9.09 -11.10 -2.10
C ASP A 342 8.76 -12.49 -2.65
N TYR A 343 9.77 -13.36 -2.51
CA TYR A 343 9.80 -14.80 -2.71
C TYR A 343 9.64 -15.32 -4.16
N PRO A 344 10.67 -15.97 -4.73
CA PRO A 344 10.51 -16.83 -5.90
C PRO A 344 9.55 -18.03 -5.66
N ASP A 345 9.10 -18.21 -4.40
CA ASP A 345 8.44 -19.41 -3.91
C ASP A 345 7.02 -19.24 -3.34
N VAL A 346 6.49 -18.02 -3.17
CA VAL A 346 5.04 -17.84 -2.89
C VAL A 346 4.26 -17.46 -4.14
N GLY A 347 3.36 -18.36 -4.47
CA GLY A 347 2.57 -18.37 -5.68
C GLY A 347 1.98 -19.77 -5.85
N ARG A 348 0.91 -19.90 -6.64
CA ARG A 348 0.15 -21.14 -6.80
C ARG A 348 1.04 -22.22 -7.46
N ARG A 349 1.80 -23.00 -6.67
CA ARG A 349 2.60 -24.15 -7.16
C ARG A 349 1.74 -25.31 -7.68
N ALA A 350 0.45 -25.32 -7.33
CA ALA A 350 -0.53 -26.28 -7.82
C ALA A 350 -1.95 -25.70 -7.75
N GLU A 351 -2.79 -26.06 -8.71
CA GLU A 351 -4.22 -25.79 -8.61
C GLU A 351 -4.82 -26.60 -7.45
N LEU A 352 -5.25 -25.92 -6.39
CA LEU A 352 -6.03 -26.56 -5.34
C LEU A 352 -7.41 -26.96 -5.89
N PRO A 353 -7.79 -28.24 -5.81
CA PRO A 353 -9.12 -28.70 -6.23
C PRO A 353 -10.24 -28.02 -5.44
N THR A 354 -11.39 -27.82 -6.08
CA THR A 354 -12.58 -27.12 -5.54
C THR A 354 -13.02 -27.65 -4.18
N TRP A 355 -12.84 -28.94 -3.90
CA TRP A 355 -13.20 -29.57 -2.63
C TRP A 355 -12.27 -29.16 -1.47
N ARG A 356 -10.97 -28.98 -1.72
CA ARG A 356 -10.00 -28.50 -0.70
C ARG A 356 -10.15 -27.02 -0.39
N ARG A 357 -10.68 -26.21 -1.33
CA ARG A 357 -11.04 -24.82 -1.06
C ARG A 357 -12.21 -24.75 -0.08
N ARG A 358 -13.24 -25.58 -0.27
CA ARG A 358 -14.41 -25.63 0.62
C ARG A 358 -14.08 -26.13 2.04
N SER A 359 -13.16 -27.08 2.18
CA SER A 359 -12.79 -27.63 3.48
C SER A 359 -11.87 -26.74 4.33
N ARG A 360 -11.40 -25.60 3.79
CA ARG A 360 -10.59 -24.61 4.52
C ARG A 360 -11.39 -23.36 4.91
N LEU A 361 -12.64 -23.28 4.46
CA LEU A 361 -13.60 -22.20 4.76
C LEU A 361 -14.65 -22.63 5.82
N LEU A 362 -14.50 -23.84 6.35
CA LEU A 362 -15.13 -24.35 7.57
C LEU A 362 -14.01 -24.63 8.58
#